data_AF-A0A6B3CIR2-F1
#
_entry.id   AF-A0A6B3CIR2-F1
#
_cell.length_a   1.000
_cell.length_b   1.000
_cell.length_c   1.000
_cell.angle_alpha   90.00
_cell.angle_beta   90.00
_cell.angle_gamma   90.00
#
_symmetry.space_group_name_H-M   'P 1'
#
loop_
_entity.id
_entity.type
_entity.pdbx_description
1 polymer ?
#
loop_
_entity_poly.entity_id
_entity_poly.type
_entity_poly.pdbx_seq_one_letter_code
_entity_poly.pdbx_strand_id
1 'polypeptide(L)'
;LVAKALGEGWETTGQSFTGAEMERWTYRRPFELVDFPEPAHYVVNADYVTTEDGTGLVHQSPAFGEDDLRVCRSYGLPVVNP
;
A
#
# COMPACT_ATOMS: atom_id res chain seq x y z
N LEU A 1 15.34 4.46 7.37
CA LEU A 1 14.33 4.33 6.29
C LEU A 1 14.35 5.52 5.34
N VAL A 2 14.08 6.75 5.78
CA VAL A 2 13.92 7.93 4.89
C VAL A 2 15.05 8.07 3.85
N ALA A 3 16.31 8.20 4.26
CA ALA A 3 17.43 8.33 3.31
C ALA A 3 17.62 7.10 2.41
N LYS A 4 17.38 5.89 2.93
CA LYS A 4 17.44 4.64 2.16
C LYS A 4 16.34 4.59 1.08
N ALA A 5 15.14 5.05 1.41
CA ALA A 5 13.97 4.97 0.55
C ALA A 5 13.86 6.12 -0.46
N LEU A 6 14.24 7.34 -0.06
CA LEU A 6 13.99 8.57 -0.82
C LEU A 6 15.28 9.27 -1.31
N GLY A 7 16.45 8.83 -0.85
CA GLY A 7 17.72 9.51 -1.10
C GLY A 7 17.97 10.69 -0.16
N GLU A 8 19.02 11.47 -0.46
CA GLU A 8 19.38 12.68 0.28
C GLU A 8 18.49 13.88 -0.09
N GLY A 9 18.48 14.93 0.74
CA GLY A 9 17.74 16.18 0.48
C GLY A 9 16.29 16.22 0.99
N TRP A 10 15.86 15.20 1.74
CA TRP A 10 14.53 15.16 2.35
C TRP A 10 14.60 15.38 3.87
N GLU A 11 13.70 16.21 4.39
CA GLU A 11 13.51 16.42 5.83
C GLU A 11 12.15 15.90 6.27
N THR A 12 12.09 15.26 7.42
CA THR A 12 10.83 14.78 8.00
C THR A 12 10.01 15.95 8.53
N THR A 13 8.70 15.94 8.32
CA THR A 13 7.78 16.97 8.86
C THR A 13 7.63 16.91 10.39
N GLY A 14 8.17 15.87 11.03
CA GLY A 14 7.98 15.58 12.45
C GLY A 14 6.69 14.83 12.76
N GLN A 15 5.79 14.63 11.79
CA GLN A 15 4.60 13.81 11.95
C GLN A 15 4.97 12.33 11.81
N SER A 16 4.40 11.51 12.69
CA SER A 16 4.52 10.05 12.64
C SER A 16 3.18 9.40 12.92
N PHE A 17 2.95 8.26 12.27
CA PHE A 17 1.77 7.43 12.43
C PHE A 17 2.22 5.98 12.46
N THR A 18 1.53 5.17 13.25
CA THR A 18 1.63 3.73 13.23
C THR A 18 0.92 3.17 11.99
N GLY A 19 1.29 1.95 11.58
CA GLY A 19 0.58 1.27 10.50
C GLY A 19 -0.91 1.09 10.80
N ALA A 20 -1.29 0.89 12.06
CA ALA A 20 -2.68 0.77 12.49
C ALA A 20 -3.45 2.09 12.35
N GLU A 21 -2.83 3.23 12.65
CA GLU A 21 -3.46 4.55 12.46
C GLU A 21 -3.70 4.88 10.99
N MET A 22 -2.89 4.32 10.09
CA MET A 22 -3.03 4.50 8.64
C MET A 22 -4.05 3.57 8.01
N GLU A 23 -4.61 2.60 8.74
CA GLU A 23 -5.58 1.66 8.18
C GLU A 23 -6.77 2.40 7.54
N ARG A 24 -7.16 1.97 6.34
CA ARG A 24 -8.22 2.59 5.53
C ARG A 24 -7.97 4.03 5.06
N TRP A 25 -6.78 4.61 5.25
CA TRP A 25 -6.45 5.90 4.63
C TRP A 25 -6.53 5.79 3.11
N THR A 26 -7.32 6.67 2.49
CA THR A 26 -7.51 6.68 1.04
C THR A 26 -6.36 7.38 0.35
N TYR A 27 -5.99 6.90 -0.84
CA TYR A 27 -4.98 7.54 -1.67
C TYR A 27 -5.45 7.67 -3.11
N ARG A 28 -4.84 8.61 -3.85
CA ARG A 28 -5.05 8.74 -5.29
C ARG A 28 -4.11 7.78 -6.02
N ARG A 29 -4.66 6.88 -6.80
CA ARG A 29 -3.89 5.97 -7.66
C ARG A 29 -3.19 6.72 -8.80
N PRO A 30 -2.06 6.22 -9.33
CA PRO A 30 -1.31 6.91 -10.38
C PRO A 30 -1.96 6.86 -11.77
N PHE A 31 -2.75 5.82 -12.08
CA PHE A 31 -3.29 5.60 -13.44
C PHE A 31 -4.77 5.25 -13.42
N GLU A 32 -5.60 5.95 -14.20
CA GLU A 32 -7.05 5.74 -14.30
C GLU A 32 -7.44 4.80 -15.46
N LEU A 33 -6.59 3.81 -15.78
CA LEU A 33 -6.73 2.96 -16.98
C LEU A 33 -7.72 1.80 -16.88
N VAL A 34 -8.10 1.41 -15.65
CA VAL A 34 -9.00 0.27 -15.37
C VAL A 34 -10.07 0.69 -14.37
N ASP A 35 -11.32 0.36 -14.65
CA ASP A 35 -12.44 0.64 -13.74
C ASP A 35 -12.44 -0.33 -12.56
N PHE A 36 -12.84 0.17 -11.38
CA PHE A 36 -13.02 -0.64 -10.19
C PHE A 36 -14.51 -0.62 -9.80
N PRO A 37 -15.11 -1.78 -9.50
CA PRO A 37 -16.53 -1.87 -9.18
C PRO A 37 -16.88 -1.20 -7.84
N GLU A 38 -15.90 -1.10 -6.93
CA GLU A 38 -16.05 -0.59 -5.58
C GLU A 38 -14.77 0.18 -5.15
N PRO A 39 -14.83 1.05 -4.13
CA PRO A 39 -13.64 1.76 -3.63
C PRO A 39 -12.53 0.79 -3.22
N ALA A 40 -11.37 0.89 -3.88
CA ALA A 40 -10.26 -0.06 -3.72
C ALA A 40 -8.90 0.59 -3.44
N HIS A 41 -8.85 1.92 -3.28
CA HIS A 41 -7.61 2.68 -3.14
C HIS A 41 -7.46 3.22 -1.71
N TYR A 42 -7.15 2.31 -0.79
CA TYR A 42 -6.87 2.63 0.61
C TYR A 42 -5.77 1.73 1.17
N VAL A 43 -5.16 2.16 2.28
CA VAL A 43 -4.12 1.41 2.99
C VAL A 43 -4.74 0.23 3.75
N VAL A 44 -4.09 -0.93 3.64
CA VAL A 44 -4.42 -2.16 4.36
C VAL A 44 -3.22 -2.58 5.22
N ASN A 45 -3.46 -3.26 6.34
CA ASN A 45 -2.39 -3.83 7.14
C ASN A 45 -2.08 -5.26 6.68
N ALA A 46 -0.79 -5.60 6.70
CA ALA A 46 -0.29 -6.89 6.27
C ALA A 46 0.98 -7.24 7.06
N ASP A 47 1.06 -8.47 7.56
CA ASP A 47 2.16 -8.91 8.43
C ASP A 47 3.43 -9.30 7.66
N TYR A 48 3.33 -9.46 6.33
CA TYR A 48 4.48 -9.83 5.49
C TYR A 48 5.38 -8.63 5.12
N VAL A 49 4.94 -7.40 5.43
CA VAL A 49 5.69 -6.19 5.08
C VAL A 49 6.86 -6.01 6.04
N THR A 50 8.06 -5.85 5.48
CA THR A 50 9.27 -5.55 6.26
C THR A 50 9.80 -4.16 5.93
N THR A 51 10.70 -3.67 6.79
CA THR A 51 11.43 -2.42 6.58
C THR A 51 12.89 -2.64 6.20
N GLU A 52 13.25 -3.89 5.93
CA GLU A 52 14.62 -4.25 5.56
C GLU A 52 14.94 -3.68 4.19
N ASP A 53 14.02 -3.78 3.22
CA ASP A 53 14.15 -3.22 1.88
C ASP A 53 12.89 -2.44 1.44
N GLY A 54 13.07 -1.55 0.47
CA GLY A 54 12.00 -0.66 -0.02
C GLY A 54 11.66 0.47 0.96
N THR A 55 10.38 0.78 1.06
CA THR A 55 9.86 1.96 1.80
C THR A 55 9.08 1.59 3.07
N GLY A 56 8.75 0.30 3.26
CA GLY A 56 7.76 -0.15 4.24
C GLY A 56 6.30 0.01 3.79
N LEU A 57 6.05 0.43 2.55
CA LEU A 57 4.74 0.42 1.90
C LEU A 57 4.80 -0.45 0.65
N VAL A 58 3.86 -1.40 0.52
CA VAL A 58 3.83 -2.39 -0.57
C VAL A 58 2.58 -2.19 -1.43
N HIS A 59 2.77 -2.02 -2.74
CA HIS A 59 1.68 -2.00 -3.70
C HIS A 59 1.01 -3.37 -3.76
N GLN A 60 -0.33 -3.39 -3.66
CA GLN A 60 -1.13 -4.61 -3.69
C GLN A 60 -1.59 -4.93 -5.11
N SER A 61 -1.29 -6.13 -5.59
CA SER A 61 -1.71 -6.61 -6.91
C SER A 61 -2.30 -8.04 -6.84
N PRO A 62 -3.59 -8.20 -6.47
CA PRO A 62 -4.17 -9.48 -6.09
C PRO A 62 -4.23 -10.53 -7.21
N ALA A 63 -4.10 -10.11 -8.48
CA ALA A 63 -4.04 -11.03 -9.61
C ALA A 63 -2.64 -11.64 -9.83
N PHE A 64 -1.60 -11.15 -9.14
CA PHE A 64 -0.20 -11.47 -9.45
C PHE A 64 0.61 -12.00 -8.27
N GLY A 65 0.16 -11.80 -7.02
CA GLY A 65 0.84 -12.29 -5.82
C GLY A 65 -0.10 -13.02 -4.86
N GLU A 66 0.39 -14.09 -4.24
CA GLU A 66 -0.40 -14.89 -3.29
C GLU A 66 -0.68 -14.10 -2.01
N ASP A 67 0.33 -13.40 -1.47
CA ASP A 67 0.19 -12.58 -0.28
C ASP A 67 -0.75 -11.40 -0.54
N ASP A 68 -0.63 -10.76 -1.71
CA ASP A 68 -1.55 -9.71 -2.16
C ASP A 68 -3.00 -10.22 -2.22
N LEU A 69 -3.21 -11.39 -2.83
CA LEU A 69 -4.52 -12.00 -2.91
C LEU A 69 -5.10 -12.28 -1.53
N ARG A 70 -4.29 -12.79 -0.60
CA ARG A 70 -4.72 -13.13 0.77
C ARG A 70 -5.15 -11.88 1.53
N VAL A 71 -4.35 -10.82 1.50
CA VAL A 71 -4.64 -9.55 2.18
C VAL A 71 -5.81 -8.82 1.50
N CYS A 72 -5.82 -8.72 0.19
CA CYS A 72 -6.92 -8.08 -0.53
C CYS A 72 -8.26 -8.76 -0.24
N ARG A 73 -8.28 -10.10 -0.20
CA ARG A 73 -9.49 -10.86 0.16
C ARG A 73 -9.96 -10.60 1.59
N SER A 74 -9.06 -10.51 2.58
CA SER A 74 -9.46 -10.24 3.97
C SER A 74 -10.09 -8.85 4.14
N TYR A 75 -9.71 -7.90 3.29
CA TYR A 75 -10.27 -6.54 3.25
C TYR A 75 -11.47 -6.37 2.30
N GLY A 76 -11.88 -7.42 1.58
CA GLY A 76 -12.97 -7.37 0.60
C GLY A 76 -12.62 -6.61 -0.68
N LEU A 77 -11.34 -6.48 -1.03
CA LEU A 77 -10.90 -5.81 -2.25
C LEU A 77 -11.17 -6.68 -3.49
N PRO A 78 -11.61 -6.08 -4.61
CA PRO A 78 -11.87 -6.81 -5.84
C PRO A 78 -10.57 -7.32 -6.46
N VAL A 79 -10.63 -8.52 -7.06
CA VAL A 79 -9.54 -9.01 -7.90
C VAL A 79 -9.74 -8.46 -9.30
N VAL A 80 -8.91 -7.47 -9.66
CA VAL A 80 -8.91 -6.84 -10.98
C VAL A 80 -7.66 -7.31 -11.73
N ASN A 81 -7.87 -7.84 -12.94
CA ASN A 81 -6.80 -8.17 -13.87
C ASN A 81 -7.03 -7.34 -15.15
N PRO A 82 -6.15 -6.37 -15.48
CA PRO A 82 -6.29 -5.50 -16.65
C PRO A 82 -6.34 -6.25 -17.99
#